data_AF-W1X777-F1
#
_entry.id   AF-W1X777-F1
#
_cell.length_a   1.000
_cell.length_b   1.000
_cell.length_c   1.000
_cell.angle_alpha   90.00
_cell.angle_beta   90.00
_cell.angle_gamma   90.00
#
_symmetry.space_group_name_H-M   'P 1'
#
loop_
_entity.id
_entity.type
_entity.pdbx_description
1 polymer ?
#
loop_
_entity_poly.entity_id
_entity_poly.type
_entity_poly.pdbx_seq_one_letter_code
_entity_poly.pdbx_strand_id
1 'polypeptide(L)' 'MATIKDIASIAGVSISTVSRVLNFDESLNVSDSTRQKILKIADELEYTSSSKKKKSKKNSFRIL' A
#
# COMPACT_ATOMS: atom_id res chain seq x y z
N MET A 1 0.89 -14.62 3.57
CA MET A 1 0.77 -13.44 2.68
C MET A 1 1.29 -12.25 3.46
N ALA A 2 2.26 -11.53 2.91
CA ALA A 2 2.78 -10.33 3.57
C ALA A 2 1.65 -9.32 3.82
N THR A 3 1.69 -8.69 4.99
CA THR A 3 0.70 -7.70 5.40
C THR A 3 1.31 -6.31 5.41
N ILE A 4 0.45 -5.30 5.41
CA ILE A 4 0.88 -3.91 5.57
C ILE A 4 1.57 -3.66 6.93
N LYS A 5 1.24 -4.49 7.93
CA LYS A 5 1.85 -4.45 9.26
C LYS A 5 3.30 -4.92 9.21
N ASP A 6 3.60 -5.94 8.40
CA ASP A 6 4.96 -6.45 8.23
C ASP A 6 5.86 -5.38 7.61
N ILE A 7 5.37 -4.72 6.54
CA ILE A 7 6.08 -3.61 5.88
C ILE A 7 6.34 -2.47 6.89
N ALA A 8 5.33 -2.11 7.69
CA ALA A 8 5.46 -1.05 8.69
C ALA A 8 6.53 -1.39 9.75
N SER A 9 6.54 -2.63 10.21
CA SER A 9 7.52 -3.12 11.19
C SER A 9 8.96 -3.07 10.65
N ILE A 10 9.18 -3.49 9.40
CA ILE A 10 10.52 -3.51 8.77
C ILE A 10 10.97 -2.09 8.40
N ALA A 11 10.04 -1.26 7.93
CA ALA A 11 10.32 0.13 7.57
C ALA A 11 10.61 1.00 8.80
N GLY A 12 10.06 0.63 9.97
CA GLY A 12 10.17 1.41 11.21
C GLY A 12 9.23 2.62 11.22
N VAL A 13 8.06 2.51 10.60
CA VAL A 13 7.07 3.59 10.49
C VAL A 13 5.67 3.09 10.85
N SER A 14 4.70 4.00 10.94
CA SER A 14 3.31 3.62 11.20
C SER A 14 2.67 2.89 10.01
N ILE A 15 1.69 2.01 10.29
CA ILE A 15 0.85 1.37 9.26
C ILE A 15 0.18 2.42 8.38
N SER A 16 -0.26 3.54 8.97
CA SER A 16 -0.88 4.66 8.27
C SER A 16 0.08 5.27 7.24
N THR A 17 1.35 5.44 7.61
CA THR A 17 2.40 5.94 6.71
C THR A 17 2.60 4.99 5.52
N VAL A 18 2.72 3.69 5.78
CA VAL A 18 2.85 2.69 4.71
C VAL A 18 1.63 2.72 3.78
N SER A 19 0.43 2.74 4.35
CA SER A 19 -0.82 2.79 3.57
C SER A 19 -0.87 4.00 2.66
N ARG A 20 -0.53 5.18 3.18
CA ARG A 20 -0.54 6.42 2.41
C ARG A 20 0.54 6.44 1.32
N VAL A 21 1.74 5.92 1.60
CA VAL A 21 2.81 5.76 0.59
C VAL A 21 2.39 4.80 -0.53
N LEU A 22 1.87 3.62 -0.19
CA LEU A 22 1.46 2.60 -1.16
C LEU A 22 0.22 2.99 -1.96
N ASN A 23 -0.58 3.94 -1.46
CA ASN A 23 -1.70 4.55 -2.17
C ASN A 23 -1.33 5.86 -2.89
N PHE A 24 -0.04 6.21 -2.95
CA PHE A 24 0.47 7.43 -3.60
C PHE A 24 -0.21 8.71 -3.13
N ASP A 25 -0.43 8.85 -1.82
CA ASP A 25 -0.97 10.08 -1.23
C ASP A 25 0.06 11.23 -1.35
N GLU A 26 -0.25 12.20 -2.23
CA GLU A 26 0.59 13.39 -2.50
C GLU A 26 0.62 14.38 -1.33
N SER A 27 -0.39 14.35 -0.44
CA SER A 27 -0.42 15.20 0.76
C SER A 27 0.46 14.68 1.89
N LEU A 28 0.97 13.44 1.77
CA LEU A 28 1.87 12.86 2.77
C LEU A 28 3.28 13.41 2.58
N ASN A 29 3.72 14.22 3.54
CA ASN A 29 5.10 14.66 3.63
C ASN A 29 5.94 13.63 4.40
N VAL A 30 6.68 12.80 3.67
CA VAL A 30 7.70 11.87 4.19
C VAL A 30 8.98 12.06 3.38
N SER A 31 10.13 11.80 3.99
CA SER A 31 11.39 11.85 3.24
C SER A 31 11.38 10.86 2.08
N ASP A 32 12.09 11.20 1.00
CA ASP A 32 12.26 10.30 -0.15
C ASP A 32 12.89 8.98 0.27
N SER A 33 13.83 9.01 1.23
CA SER A 33 14.44 7.81 1.80
C SER A 33 13.42 6.89 2.46
N THR A 34 12.46 7.44 3.22
CA THR A 34 11.38 6.67 3.84
C THR A 34 10.46 6.08 2.78
N ARG A 35 10.08 6.88 1.78
CA ARG A 35 9.23 6.44 0.67
C ARG A 35 9.88 5.29 -0.11
N GLN A 36 11.15 5.45 -0.50
CA GLN A 36 11.91 4.41 -1.20
C GLN A 36 12.07 3.14 -0.38
N LYS A 37 12.35 3.26 0.93
CA LYS A 37 12.45 2.11 1.84
C LYS A 37 11.14 1.31 1.89
N ILE A 38 10.00 1.98 2.03
CA ILE A 38 8.68 1.35 2.04
C ILE A 38 8.40 0.62 0.72
N LEU A 39 8.66 1.28 -0.41
CA LEU A 39 8.43 0.70 -1.74
C LEU A 39 9.31 -0.53 -1.98
N LYS A 40 10.58 -0.46 -1.59
CA LYS A 40 11.52 -1.59 -1.69
C LYS A 40 11.08 -2.78 -0.84
N ILE A 41 10.71 -2.57 0.42
CA ILE A 41 10.23 -3.66 1.29
C ILE A 41 8.93 -4.28 0.74
N ALA A 42 8.02 -3.44 0.21
CA ALA A 42 6.79 -3.95 -0.40
C ALA A 42 7.07 -4.83 -1.62
N ASP A 43 8.06 -4.47 -2.44
CA ASP A 43 8.50 -5.25 -3.60
C ASP A 43 9.16 -6.57 -3.18
N GLU A 44 10.11 -6.53 -2.23
CA GLU A 44 10.80 -7.70 -1.68
C GLU A 44 9.85 -8.71 -1.03
N LEU A 45 8.76 -8.24 -0.44
CA LEU A 45 7.73 -9.09 0.17
C LEU A 45 6.63 -9.53 -0.80
N GLU A 46 6.74 -9.16 -2.08
CA GLU A 46 5.72 -9.35 -3.11
C GLU A 46 4.34 -8.90 -2.61
N TYR A 47 4.30 -7.77 -1.90
CA TYR A 47 3.10 -7.30 -1.25
C TYR A 47 2.02 -6.94 -2.27
N THR A 48 0.89 -7.66 -2.20
CA THR A 48 -0.28 -7.34 -3.01
C THR A 48 -1.35 -6.67 -2.14
N SER A 49 -1.65 -5.41 -2.46
CA SER A 49 -2.75 -4.71 -1.78
C SER A 49 -4.08 -5.36 -2.11
N SER A 50 -4.84 -5.76 -1.07
CA SER A 50 -6.19 -6.31 -1.22
C SER A 50 -7.19 -5.29 -1.80
N SER A 51 -6.87 -4.00 -1.79
CA SER A 51 -7.65 -2.94 -2.44
C SER A 51 -7.65 -3.09 -3.97
N LYS A 52 -6.53 -3.49 -4.58
CA LYS A 52 -6.48 -3.78 -6.03
C LYS A 52 -7.37 -4.98 -6.39
N LYS A 53 -7.46 -6.00 -5.52
CA LYS A 53 -8.37 -7.15 -5.70
C LYS A 53 -9.86 -6.78 -5.61
N LYS A 54 -10.23 -5.68 -4.94
CA LYS A 54 -11.64 -5.23 -4.83
C LYS A 54 -12.10 -4.32 -5.97
N LYS A 55 -11.19 -3.67 -6.71
CA LYS A 55 -11.56 -2.82 -7.87
C LYS A 55 -12.02 -3.60 -9.10
N SER A 56 -11.81 -4.92 -9.17
CA SER A 56 -12.30 -5.77 -10.26
C SER A 56 -13.72 -6.35 -10.07
N LYS A 57 -14.46 -5.97 -9.01
CA LYS A 57 -15.85 -6.42 -8.75
C LYS A 57 -16.88 -5.30 -8.61
N LYS A 58 -16.62 -4.11 -9.16
CA LYS A 58 -17.64 -3.04 -9.27
C LYS A 58 -17.79 -2.60 -10.72
N ASN A 59 -18.41 -3.44 -11.57
CA ASN A 59 -19.16 -2.98 -12.75
C ASN A 59 -19.98 -4.12 -13.38
N SER A 60 -20.93 -4.68 -12.64
CA SER A 60 -21.98 -5.54 -13.22
C SER A 60 -23.24 -5.52 -12.36
N PHE A 61 -23.87 -4.36 -12.27
CA PHE A 61 -25.33 -4.31 -12.15
C PHE A 61 -25.83 -3.45 -13.30
N ARG A 62 -26.11 -4.13 -14.43
CA ARG A 62 -27.02 -3.68 -15.48
C ARG A 62 -28.41 -4.16 -15.06
N ILE A 63 -29.29 -3.25 -14.65
CA ILE A 63 -30.76 -3.37 -14.56
C ILE A 63 -31.24 -1.90 -14.57
N LEU A 64 -32.05 -1.36 -15.48
CA LEU A 64 -32.77 -1.79 -16.68
C LEU A 64 -32.68 -0.62 -17.67
#